data_AF-A0A167EH73-F1
#
_entry.id   AF-A0A167EH73-F1
#
_cell.length_a   1.000
_cell.length_b   1.000
_cell.length_c   1.000
_cell.angle_alpha   90.00
_cell.angle_beta   90.00
_cell.angle_gamma   90.00
#
_symmetry.space_group_name_H-M   'P 1'
#
loop_
_entity.id
_entity.type
_entity.pdbx_description
1 polymer ?
#
loop_
_entity_poly.entity_id
_entity_poly.type
_entity_poly.pdbx_seq_one_letter_code
_entity_poly.pdbx_strand_id
1 'polypeptide(L)'
;MNRYNDLTAGSTEGQQDDAHHGDHGRRGPKSHRHVDHCFRYLRQSLLCCGDTALEGQDPNTDKAATNGVGAVHMCKDFEAIRSWAEDNRLVDDKVE
;
A
#
# COMPACT_ATOMS: atom_id res chain seq x y z
N MET A 1 1.25 -5.72 7.14
CA MET A 1 1.41 -6.33 5.78
C MET A 1 0.85 -7.74 5.70
N ASN A 2 1.07 -8.57 6.72
CA ASN A 2 0.61 -9.97 6.76
C ASN A 2 -0.89 -10.11 6.48
N ARG A 3 -1.75 -9.39 7.21
CA ARG A 3 -3.21 -9.39 6.97
C ARG A 3 -3.63 -9.11 5.51
N TYR A 4 -2.96 -8.21 4.81
CA TYR A 4 -3.26 -7.94 3.38
C TYR A 4 -2.80 -9.10 2.49
N ASN A 5 -1.61 -9.64 2.76
CA ASN A 5 -1.08 -10.80 2.05
C ASN A 5 -1.96 -12.04 2.32
N ASP A 6 -2.42 -12.25 3.56
CA ASP A 6 -3.31 -13.33 3.96
C ASP A 6 -4.66 -13.26 3.23
N LEU A 7 -5.19 -12.04 3.05
CA LEU A 7 -6.44 -11.80 2.32
C LEU A 7 -6.30 -11.91 0.79
N THR A 8 -5.08 -11.83 0.26
CA THR A 8 -4.81 -11.78 -1.20
C THR A 8 -4.02 -12.97 -1.72
N ALA A 9 -3.58 -13.88 -0.84
CA ALA A 9 -2.78 -15.05 -1.19
C ALA A 9 -3.50 -16.08 -2.07
N GLY A 10 -4.83 -15.98 -2.21
CA GLY A 10 -5.63 -16.94 -2.96
C GLY A 10 -5.71 -18.27 -2.22
N SER A 11 -6.92 -18.76 -1.97
CA SER A 11 -7.12 -20.13 -1.51
C SER A 11 -6.50 -21.10 -2.51
N THR A 12 -5.40 -21.75 -2.13
CA THR A 12 -4.76 -22.83 -2.88
C THR A 12 -5.62 -24.08 -2.83
N GLU A 13 -6.78 -24.05 -3.48
CA GLU A 13 -7.57 -25.24 -3.76
C GLU A 13 -8.07 -25.16 -5.21
N GLY A 14 -7.43 -25.94 -6.09
CA GLY A 14 -7.97 -26.26 -7.42
C GLY A 14 -7.13 -25.83 -8.64
N GLN A 15 -6.04 -26.57 -8.89
CA GLN A 15 -5.65 -27.18 -10.17
C GLN A 15 -5.95 -26.45 -11.52
N GLN A 16 -4.85 -26.09 -12.19
CA GLN A 16 -4.51 -26.15 -13.63
C GLN A 16 -5.60 -26.58 -14.65
N ASP A 17 -5.75 -25.80 -15.73
CA ASP A 17 -5.75 -26.28 -17.13
C ASP A 17 -6.03 -25.18 -18.20
N ASP A 18 -5.38 -25.39 -19.35
CA ASP A 18 -5.34 -24.56 -20.55
C ASP A 18 -6.64 -24.54 -21.38
N ALA A 19 -6.71 -23.55 -22.30
CA ALA A 19 -7.46 -23.56 -23.57
C ALA A 19 -8.90 -22.99 -23.65
N HIS A 20 -9.13 -22.40 -24.83
CA HIS A 20 -10.33 -21.76 -25.37
C HIS A 20 -11.60 -22.62 -25.35
N HIS A 21 -12.74 -22.08 -24.90
CA HIS A 21 -14.03 -21.95 -25.64
C HIS A 21 -15.13 -21.48 -24.66
N GLY A 22 -16.12 -20.78 -25.19
CA GLY A 22 -17.14 -20.09 -24.40
C GLY A 22 -18.14 -20.96 -23.64
N ASP A 23 -19.00 -20.21 -22.95
CA ASP A 23 -20.43 -20.46 -22.75
C ASP A 23 -20.98 -21.05 -21.43
N HIS A 24 -22.09 -20.43 -21.02
CA HIS A 24 -23.13 -20.73 -20.02
C HIS A 24 -22.84 -21.48 -18.70
N GLY A 25 -23.07 -20.75 -17.59
CA GLY A 25 -23.96 -21.27 -16.54
C GLY A 25 -23.35 -21.97 -15.31
N ARG A 26 -22.46 -21.30 -14.55
CA ARG A 26 -22.32 -21.53 -13.09
C ARG A 26 -22.00 -20.22 -12.37
N ARG A 27 -22.92 -19.78 -11.50
CA ARG A 27 -22.80 -18.57 -10.67
C ARG A 27 -21.96 -18.89 -9.40
N GLY A 28 -20.67 -19.16 -9.59
CA GLY A 28 -19.66 -19.09 -8.52
C GLY A 28 -19.14 -17.65 -8.36
N PRO A 29 -18.45 -17.28 -7.27
CA PRO A 29 -18.07 -15.89 -6.99
C PRO A 29 -16.96 -15.41 -7.94
N LYS A 30 -17.33 -15.00 -9.15
CA LYS A 30 -16.40 -14.51 -10.19
C LYS A 30 -15.99 -13.05 -10.02
N SER A 31 -16.32 -12.37 -8.91
CA SER A 31 -16.13 -10.92 -8.77
C SER A 31 -14.91 -10.48 -7.97
N HIS A 32 -14.19 -11.37 -7.29
CA HIS A 32 -13.06 -10.95 -6.43
C HIS A 32 -11.80 -10.61 -7.23
N ARG A 33 -11.46 -11.38 -8.28
CA ARG A 33 -10.22 -11.17 -9.05
C ARG A 33 -10.08 -9.78 -9.69
N HIS A 34 -11.19 -9.16 -10.09
CA HIS A 34 -11.14 -7.79 -10.64
C HIS A 34 -10.89 -6.76 -9.53
N VAL A 35 -11.51 -6.95 -8.36
CA VAL A 35 -11.36 -6.05 -7.22
C VAL A 35 -9.97 -6.20 -6.58
N ASP A 36 -9.42 -7.42 -6.53
CA ASP A 36 -8.14 -7.71 -5.89
C ASP A 36 -6.97 -6.99 -6.56
N HIS A 37 -6.92 -6.96 -7.90
CA HIS A 37 -5.84 -6.24 -8.59
C HIS A 37 -6.00 -4.72 -8.49
N CYS A 38 -7.22 -4.19 -8.42
CA CYS A 38 -7.44 -2.77 -8.15
C CYS A 38 -6.86 -2.38 -6.80
N PHE A 39 -7.11 -3.16 -5.75
CA PHE A 39 -6.51 -2.92 -4.43
C PHE A 39 -4.99 -3.09 -4.42
N ARG A 40 -4.45 -4.04 -5.19
CA ARG A 40 -2.99 -4.15 -5.40
C ARG A 40 -2.42 -2.89 -6.04
N TYR A 41 -3.09 -2.36 -7.05
CA TYR A 41 -2.65 -1.16 -7.76
C TYR A 41 -2.72 0.08 -6.86
N LEU A 42 -3.83 0.30 -6.15
CA LEU A 42 -3.98 1.40 -5.20
C LEU A 42 -2.91 1.35 -4.10
N ARG A 43 -2.67 0.17 -3.54
CA ARG A 43 -1.59 -0.04 -2.57
C ARG A 43 -0.24 0.30 -3.16
N GLN A 44 0.08 -0.17 -4.36
CA GLN A 44 1.35 0.14 -5.03
C GLN A 44 1.51 1.65 -5.25
N SER A 45 0.46 2.35 -5.67
CA SER A 45 0.45 3.80 -5.83
C SER A 45 0.69 4.51 -4.50
N LEU A 46 0.01 4.12 -3.42
CA LEU A 46 0.19 4.72 -2.09
C LEU A 46 1.60 4.48 -1.53
N LEU A 47 2.18 3.30 -1.74
CA LEU A 47 3.54 3.00 -1.26
C LEU A 47 4.60 3.71 -2.09
N CYS A 48 4.42 3.84 -3.41
CA CYS A 48 5.35 4.57 -4.28
C CYS A 48 5.27 6.08 -4.09
N CYS A 49 4.06 6.60 -3.85
CA CYS A 49 3.81 8.03 -3.63
C CYS A 49 3.73 8.38 -2.14
N GLY A 50 4.06 7.45 -1.25
CA GLY A 50 4.07 7.63 0.19
C GLY A 50 5.25 8.49 0.58
N ASP A 51 5.05 9.80 0.51
CA ASP A 51 6.09 10.76 0.82
C ASP A 51 6.23 10.98 2.33
N THR A 52 7.47 11.02 2.79
CA THR A 52 7.83 11.31 4.18
C THR A 52 8.67 12.59 4.27
N ALA A 53 8.76 13.39 3.21
CA ALA A 53 9.41 14.68 3.26
C ALA A 53 8.65 15.59 4.23
N LEU A 54 9.38 16.18 5.17
CA LEU A 54 8.84 17.25 6.01
C LEU A 54 8.77 18.53 5.18
N GLU A 55 7.73 19.32 5.41
CA GLU A 55 7.62 20.61 4.76
C GLU A 55 8.74 21.55 5.24
N GLY A 56 9.25 22.36 4.31
CA GLY A 56 10.30 23.34 4.59
C GLY A 56 9.74 24.63 5.21
N GLN A 57 10.66 25.47 5.69
CA GLN A 57 10.38 26.83 6.12
C GLN A 57 9.88 27.68 4.93
N ASP A 58 8.81 28.45 5.14
CA ASP A 58 8.33 29.41 4.15
C ASP A 58 9.40 30.48 3.88
N PRO A 59 9.91 30.61 2.63
CA PRO A 59 10.95 31.58 2.30
C PRO A 59 10.48 33.04 2.39
N ASN A 60 9.18 33.30 2.54
CA ASN A 60 8.62 34.65 2.63
C ASN A 60 8.53 35.17 4.08
N THR A 61 8.93 34.38 5.08
CA THR A 61 8.87 34.81 6.48
C THR A 61 9.97 34.19 7.35
N ASP A 62 10.44 34.99 8.31
CA ASP A 62 11.40 34.53 9.34
C ASP A 62 10.72 33.86 10.53
N LYS A 63 9.38 33.80 10.56
CA LYS A 63 8.62 33.08 11.60
C LYS A 63 8.52 31.62 11.23
N ALA A 64 8.58 30.70 12.21
CA ALA A 64 8.34 29.28 11.97
C ALA A 64 6.97 29.06 11.30
N ALA A 65 7.00 28.78 9.99
CA ALA A 65 5.84 28.68 9.13
C ALA A 65 6.18 27.84 7.91
N THR A 66 5.16 27.25 7.30
CA THR A 66 5.29 26.50 6.06
C THR A 66 4.16 26.86 5.12
N ASN A 67 4.42 26.75 3.82
CA ASN A 67 3.49 27.10 2.75
C ASN A 67 3.21 25.91 1.80
N GLY A 68 3.67 24.71 2.17
CA GLY A 68 3.43 23.47 1.43
C GLY A 68 4.13 23.36 0.08
N VAL A 69 5.12 24.21 -0.23
CA VAL A 69 5.85 24.17 -1.52
C VAL A 69 7.37 24.12 -1.33
N GLY A 70 8.08 23.60 -2.33
CA GLY A 70 9.55 23.58 -2.36
C GLY A 70 10.23 22.40 -1.68
N ALA A 71 9.47 21.48 -1.07
CA ALA A 71 10.01 20.22 -0.59
C ALA A 71 10.50 19.35 -1.75
N VAL A 72 11.69 18.76 -1.61
CA VAL A 72 12.24 17.83 -2.61
C VAL A 72 11.76 16.43 -2.27
N HIS A 73 10.89 15.88 -3.13
CA HIS A 73 10.38 14.52 -3.02
C HIS A 73 11.37 13.54 -3.63
N MET A 74 11.76 12.51 -2.88
CA MET A 74 12.64 11.45 -3.35
C MET A 74 12.04 10.09 -3.01
N CYS A 75 12.13 9.14 -3.94
CA CYS A 75 11.75 7.75 -3.66
C CYS A 75 12.59 7.21 -2.50
N LYS A 76 11.93 6.55 -1.53
CA LYS A 76 12.59 5.97 -0.35
C LYS A 76 12.27 4.49 -0.22
N ASP A 77 13.13 3.79 0.51
CA ASP A 77 12.88 2.42 0.92
C ASP A 77 11.74 2.39 1.95
N PHE A 78 10.58 1.90 1.51
CA PHE A 78 9.39 1.78 2.36
C PHE A 78 9.61 0.86 3.56
N GLU A 79 10.42 -0.19 3.41
CA GLU A 79 10.69 -1.14 4.49
C GLU A 79 11.49 -0.49 5.61
N ALA A 80 12.50 0.31 5.24
CA ALA A 80 13.28 1.10 6.20
C ALA A 80 12.41 2.12 6.96
N ILE A 81 11.51 2.81 6.24
CA ILE A 81 10.54 3.75 6.86
C ILE A 81 9.65 3.01 7.86
N ARG A 82 9.09 1.87 7.46
CA ARG A 82 8.20 1.08 8.32
C ARG A 82 8.93 0.60 9.57
N SER A 83 10.12 0.03 9.43
CA SER A 83 10.91 -0.46 10.58
C SER A 83 11.15 0.66 11.58
N TRP A 84 11.64 1.81 11.11
CA TRP A 84 11.87 2.95 11.98
C TRP A 84 10.59 3.42 12.69
N ALA A 85 9.46 3.47 11.99
CA ALA A 85 8.19 3.89 12.57
C ALA A 85 7.66 2.92 13.64
N GLU A 86 7.84 1.60 13.44
CA GLU A 86 7.49 0.59 14.43
C GLU A 86 8.40 0.68 15.67
N ASP A 87 9.71 0.89 15.48
CA ASP A 87 10.68 1.03 16.58
C ASP A 87 10.47 2.30 17.42
N ASN A 88 9.84 3.33 16.85
CA ASN A 88 9.61 4.63 17.48
C ASN A 88 8.12 4.88 17.79
N ARG A 89 7.29 3.83 17.77
CA ARG A 89 5.85 3.96 18.02
C ARG A 89 5.59 4.37 19.48
N LEU A 90 4.75 5.39 19.69
CA LEU A 90 4.47 5.93 21.03
C LEU A 90 3.68 4.99 21.96
N VAL A 91 2.94 4.03 21.39
CA VAL A 91 2.15 3.04 22.15
C VAL A 91 2.67 1.65 21.83
N ASP A 92 3.22 1.01 22.85
CA ASP A 92 3.84 -0.31 22.76
C ASP A 92 2.99 -1.33 23.54
N ASP A 93 1.71 -1.43 23.18
CA ASP A 93 0.88 -2.54 23.66
C ASP A 93 1.18 -3.79 22.80
N LYS A 94 2.41 -4.28 22.88
CA LYS A 94 2.72 -5.67 22.49
C LYS A 94 2.28 -6.57 23.64
N VAL A 95 0.99 -6.90 23.65
CA VAL A 95 0.52 -8.10 24.33
C VAL A 95 1.07 -9.27 23.52
N GLU A 96 2.07 -9.98 24.08
CA GLU A 96 2.42 -11.34 23.63
C GLU A 96 1.23 -12.29 23.78
#